data_AF-A0AAD9BQ72-F1
#
_entry.id   AF-A0AAD9BQ72-F1
#
_cell.length_a   1.000
_cell.length_b   1.000
_cell.length_c   1.000
_cell.angle_alpha   90.00
_cell.angle_beta   90.00
_cell.angle_gamma   90.00
#
_symmetry.space_group_name_H-M   'P 1'
#
loop_
_entity.id
_entity.type
_entity.pdbx_description
1 polymer ?
#
loop_
_entity_poly.entity_id
_entity_poly.type
_entity_poly.pdbx_seq_one_letter_code
_entity_poly.pdbx_strand_id
1 'polypeptide(L)'
;MYLLLENNMLNLVDPMDRSVLHSQPIASIRVWGVGRDNGRDFAYVARDKNTRILKCHVFRCDTPAKAIATSLHEICSRDRMQAGLDLPLQAEFPTPKTEQVQKFQVLYLGMVPVARPIGMDILNGAIDSLMGSSNREDWTPVDLNVADATVTISKEKDEGEVLVECRVRFLSFMGVGRNVHTFAFIMDAGSHRFDCHVFWCEPNAGHVSEAVQAACMKCLVARPPSQRACSSSPPGDSVSRRVSTSVKRGMLSLIDTLKQKRPVTELPQ
;
A
#
# COMPACT_ATOMS: atom_id res chain seq x y z
N MET A 1 27.51 -15.61 5.56
CA MET A 1 27.74 -14.23 6.07
C MET A 1 26.85 -14.06 7.28
N TYR A 2 27.39 -13.55 8.38
CA TYR A 2 26.61 -13.34 9.60
C TYR A 2 26.64 -11.86 10.00
N LEU A 3 25.57 -11.44 10.67
CA LEU A 3 25.36 -10.07 11.12
C LEU A 3 25.71 -10.01 12.60
N LEU A 4 26.68 -9.15 12.95
CA LEU A 4 27.25 -9.03 14.28
C LEU A 4 27.01 -7.61 14.81
N LEU A 5 26.45 -7.51 16.01
CA LEU A 5 26.24 -6.23 16.70
C LEU A 5 27.28 -6.12 17.80
N GLU A 6 28.31 -5.31 17.58
CA GLU A 6 29.40 -5.10 18.53
C GLU A 6 29.89 -3.65 18.46
N ASN A 7 30.31 -3.09 19.60
CA ASN A 7 30.94 -1.76 19.69
C ASN A 7 30.14 -0.65 18.99
N ASN A 8 28.81 -0.65 19.14
CA ASN A 8 27.90 0.30 18.50
C ASN A 8 27.89 0.26 16.95
N MET A 9 28.36 -0.84 16.39
CA MET A 9 28.41 -1.09 14.94
C MET A 9 27.61 -2.36 14.61
N LEU A 10 26.92 -2.30 13.47
CA LEU A 10 26.35 -3.47 12.80
C LEU A 10 27.34 -3.89 11.71
N ASN A 11 28.00 -5.02 11.94
CA ASN A 11 29.03 -5.57 11.06
C ASN A 11 28.48 -6.77 10.31
N LEU A 12 28.77 -6.81 9.02
CA LEU A 12 28.47 -7.91 8.14
C LEU A 12 29.77 -8.66 7.88
N VAL A 13 29.85 -9.90 8.35
CA VAL A 13 31.12 -10.64 8.43
C VAL A 13 31.06 -11.88 7.52
N ASP A 14 32.14 -12.12 6.79
CA ASP A 14 32.33 -13.32 6.00
C ASP A 14 32.49 -14.54 6.92
N PRO A 15 31.75 -15.64 6.67
CA PRO A 15 31.77 -16.79 7.56
C PRO A 15 33.05 -17.64 7.45
N MET A 16 33.82 -17.52 6.36
CA MET A 16 35.00 -18.34 6.08
C MET A 16 36.25 -17.74 6.71
N ASP A 17 36.50 -16.46 6.50
CA ASP A 17 37.74 -15.78 6.93
C ASP A 17 37.54 -14.73 8.03
N ARG A 18 36.28 -14.53 8.46
CA ARG A 18 35.88 -13.52 9.45
C ARG A 18 36.19 -12.07 9.05
N SER A 19 36.39 -11.80 7.76
CA SER A 19 36.58 -10.44 7.26
C SER A 19 35.29 -9.63 7.35
N VAL A 20 35.43 -8.33 7.67
CA VAL A 20 34.29 -7.40 7.71
C VAL A 20 34.00 -6.93 6.29
N LEU A 21 32.87 -7.36 5.75
CA LEU A 21 32.40 -7.04 4.40
C LEU A 21 31.66 -5.69 4.36
N HIS A 22 30.94 -5.36 5.43
CA HIS A 22 30.27 -4.08 5.58
C HIS A 22 30.17 -3.70 7.06
N SER A 23 30.23 -2.40 7.35
CA SER A 23 30.15 -1.90 8.72
C SER A 23 29.30 -0.63 8.77
N GLN A 24 28.21 -0.70 9.53
CA GLN A 24 27.24 0.37 9.67
C GLN A 24 27.17 0.85 11.12
N PRO A 25 27.51 2.12 11.43
CA PRO A 25 27.28 2.68 12.76
C PRO A 25 25.80 2.62 13.12
N ILE A 26 25.45 2.06 14.27
CA ILE A 26 24.06 1.88 14.69
C ILE A 26 23.36 3.25 14.81
N ALA A 27 24.05 4.26 15.35
CA ALA A 27 23.58 5.64 15.44
C ALA A 27 23.23 6.29 14.08
N SER A 28 23.69 5.73 12.96
CA SER A 28 23.40 6.25 11.61
C SER A 28 22.26 5.52 10.90
N ILE A 29 21.73 4.46 11.50
CA ILE A 29 20.55 3.75 11.01
C ILE A 29 19.32 4.58 11.36
N ARG A 30 18.53 4.93 10.33
CA ARG A 30 17.33 5.77 10.51
C ARG A 30 16.10 4.96 10.84
N VAL A 31 15.99 3.79 10.24
CA VAL A 31 14.86 2.88 10.42
C VAL A 31 15.34 1.45 10.17
N TRP A 32 14.76 0.51 10.91
CA TRP A 32 14.89 -0.91 10.67
C TRP A 32 13.52 -1.59 10.71
N GLY A 33 13.43 -2.77 10.12
CA GLY A 33 12.18 -3.52 10.02
C GLY A 33 12.40 -5.03 10.03
N VAL A 34 11.35 -5.75 10.43
CA VAL A 34 11.30 -7.22 10.48
C VAL A 34 10.17 -7.70 9.59
N GLY A 35 10.45 -8.70 8.75
CA GLY A 35 9.47 -9.29 7.83
C GLY A 35 8.34 -10.04 8.54
N ARG A 36 7.12 -9.91 8.00
CA ARG A 36 5.88 -10.43 8.60
C ARG A 36 5.72 -11.95 8.47
N ASP A 37 6.18 -12.54 7.37
CA ASP A 37 5.77 -13.88 6.97
C ASP A 37 6.48 -15.00 7.76
N ASN A 38 7.77 -14.83 8.05
CA ASN A 38 8.57 -15.84 8.75
C ASN A 38 9.44 -15.26 9.89
N GLY A 39 9.40 -13.94 10.11
CA GLY A 39 10.19 -13.26 11.13
C GLY A 39 11.72 -13.37 10.94
N ARG A 40 12.20 -13.76 9.76
CA ARG A 40 13.64 -13.93 9.44
C ARG A 40 14.21 -12.83 8.57
N ASP A 41 13.37 -12.11 7.84
CA ASP A 41 13.83 -11.00 7.02
C ASP A 41 14.06 -9.78 7.92
N PHE A 42 15.26 -9.21 7.85
CA PHE A 42 15.67 -8.00 8.56
C PHE A 42 16.09 -6.96 7.53
N ALA A 43 15.65 -5.72 7.70
CA ALA A 43 16.07 -4.62 6.84
C ALA A 43 16.43 -3.39 7.66
N TYR A 44 17.36 -2.58 7.16
CA TYR A 44 17.62 -1.26 7.69
C TYR A 44 17.88 -0.24 6.59
N VAL A 45 17.62 1.04 6.88
CA VAL A 45 17.95 2.16 6.01
C VAL A 45 19.00 3.03 6.67
N ALA A 46 20.09 3.26 5.96
CA ALA A 46 21.16 4.16 6.37
C ALA A 46 21.62 5.03 5.21
N ARG A 47 22.25 6.16 5.53
CA ARG A 47 22.80 7.05 4.52
C ARG A 47 24.15 6.51 4.06
N ASP A 48 24.28 6.27 2.76
CA ASP A 48 25.54 5.87 2.16
C ASP A 48 26.57 7.00 2.27
N LYS A 49 27.78 6.66 2.72
CA LYS A 49 28.83 7.65 3.00
C LYS A 49 29.31 8.36 1.73
N ASN A 50 29.37 7.65 0.61
CA ASN A 50 29.97 8.15 -0.63
C ASN A 50 28.94 8.93 -1.46
N THR A 51 27.73 8.40 -1.60
CA THR A 51 26.71 8.96 -2.49
C THR A 51 25.74 9.90 -1.77
N ARG A 52 25.75 9.93 -0.43
CA ARG A 52 24.76 10.66 0.41
C ARG A 52 23.31 10.21 0.20
N ILE A 53 23.07 9.15 -0.58
CA ILE A 53 21.76 8.57 -0.85
C ILE A 53 21.39 7.61 0.30
N LEU A 54 20.11 7.55 0.65
CA LEU A 54 19.60 6.54 1.59
C LEU A 54 19.55 5.19 0.90
N LYS A 55 20.25 4.19 1.45
CA LYS A 55 20.23 2.82 0.96
C LYS A 55 19.45 1.93 1.92
N CYS A 56 18.60 1.08 1.34
CA CYS A 56 17.95 -0.01 2.06
C CYS A 56 18.83 -1.25 1.95
N HIS A 57 19.16 -1.85 3.09
CA HIS A 57 19.93 -3.08 3.20
C HIS A 57 18.99 -4.17 3.72
N VAL A 58 18.82 -5.25 2.96
CA VAL A 58 17.88 -6.33 3.26
C VAL A 58 18.66 -7.62 3.44
N PHE A 59 18.35 -8.33 4.53
CA PHE A 59 19.01 -9.57 4.93
C PHE A 59 17.94 -10.62 5.23
N ARG A 60 18.26 -11.87 4.92
CA ARG A 60 17.53 -13.01 5.43
C ARG A 60 18.40 -13.66 6.49
N CYS A 61 17.95 -13.62 7.74
CA CYS A 61 18.73 -14.02 8.90
C CYS A 61 18.37 -15.44 9.34
N ASP A 62 19.37 -16.17 9.84
CA ASP A 62 19.14 -17.47 10.48
C ASP A 62 18.57 -17.29 11.89
N THR A 63 19.03 -16.25 12.59
CA THR A 63 18.45 -15.76 13.85
C THR A 63 17.12 -15.06 13.58
N PRO A 64 16.09 -15.21 14.43
CA PRO A 64 14.86 -14.42 14.33
C PRO A 64 15.18 -12.92 14.26
N ALA A 65 14.73 -12.25 13.19
CA ALA A 65 15.01 -10.84 12.94
C ALA A 65 14.45 -9.93 14.04
N LYS A 66 13.42 -10.38 14.77
CA LYS A 66 12.94 -9.72 15.99
C LYS A 66 14.04 -9.59 17.05
N ALA A 67 14.87 -10.62 17.24
CA ALA A 67 15.97 -10.56 18.22
C ALA A 67 16.99 -9.48 17.83
N ILE A 68 17.32 -9.37 16.53
CA ILE A 68 18.20 -8.33 15.99
C ILE A 68 17.62 -6.93 16.26
N ALA A 69 16.33 -6.74 15.98
CA ALA A 69 15.64 -5.47 16.23
C ALA A 69 15.62 -5.10 17.72
N THR A 70 15.41 -6.08 18.61
CA THR A 70 15.49 -5.87 20.06
C THR A 70 16.88 -5.46 20.50
N SER A 71 17.93 -6.14 20.01
CA SER A 71 19.32 -5.78 20.34
C SER A 71 19.69 -4.38 19.84
N LEU A 72 19.24 -3.97 18.65
CA LEU A 72 19.42 -2.60 18.17
C LEU A 72 18.74 -1.57 19.07
N HIS A 73 17.50 -1.85 19.48
CA HIS A 73 16.77 -1.00 20.40
C HIS A 73 17.50 -0.84 21.73
N GLU A 74 18.02 -1.93 22.31
CA GLU A 74 18.79 -1.89 23.55
C GLU A 74 20.06 -1.05 23.43
N ILE A 75 20.83 -1.21 22.33
CA ILE A 75 22.05 -0.42 22.10
C ILE A 75 21.71 1.06 21.97
N CYS A 76 20.71 1.41 21.17
CA CYS A 76 20.26 2.80 21.04
C CYS A 76 19.73 3.38 22.36
N SER A 77 19.09 2.57 23.21
CA SER A 77 18.57 3.02 24.51
C SER A 77 19.69 3.32 25.51
N ARG A 78 20.76 2.50 25.53
CA ARG A 78 21.93 2.69 26.40
C ARG A 78 22.71 3.95 26.03
N ASP A 79 22.95 4.18 24.74
CA ASP A 79 23.64 5.39 24.27
C ASP A 79 22.88 6.68 24.61
N ARG A 80 21.54 6.63 24.63
CA ARG A 80 20.71 7.78 25.02
C ARG A 80 20.79 8.10 26.51
N MET A 81 20.87 7.09 27.37
CA MET A 81 21.05 7.29 28.81
C MET A 81 22.44 7.82 29.16
N GLN A 82 23.47 7.44 28.39
CA GLN A 82 24.83 7.93 28.58
C GLN A 82 25.03 9.36 28.05
N ALA A 83 24.17 9.83 27.16
CA ALA A 83 24.17 11.18 26.59
C ALA A 83 23.35 12.22 27.36
N GLY A 84 22.75 11.87 28.51
CA GLY A 84 22.00 12.82 29.35
C GLY A 84 20.77 13.45 28.70
N LEU A 85 20.17 12.78 27.71
CA LEU A 85 18.94 13.25 27.06
C LEU A 85 17.73 12.55 27.70
N ASP A 86 17.32 13.05 28.87
CA ASP A 86 16.05 12.69 29.51
C ASP A 86 14.88 13.25 28.70
N LEU A 87 14.26 12.41 27.87
CA LEU A 87 12.88 12.61 27.42
C LEU A 87 12.03 11.44 27.94
N PRO A 88 10.89 11.71 28.63
CA PRO A 88 10.08 10.66 29.23
C PRO A 88 9.44 9.79 28.14
N LEU A 89 9.71 8.47 28.22
CA LEU A 89 9.09 7.45 27.40
C LEU A 89 7.70 7.08 27.95
N GLN A 90 6.68 7.80 27.47
CA GLN A 90 5.36 7.21 27.17
C GLN A 90 4.88 7.79 25.84
N ALA A 91 5.54 7.39 24.77
CA ALA A 91 4.93 7.39 23.46
C ALA A 91 4.84 5.93 23.06
N GLU A 92 3.67 5.35 23.26
CA GLU A 92 3.17 4.26 22.42
C GLU A 92 3.66 4.54 21.00
N PHE A 93 4.53 3.69 20.47
CA PHE A 93 5.18 3.92 19.17
C PHE A 93 4.08 4.34 18.19
N PRO A 94 4.05 5.60 17.71
CA PRO A 94 3.16 5.91 16.62
C PRO A 94 3.71 5.05 15.49
N THR A 95 3.01 3.97 15.12
CA THR A 95 3.11 3.43 13.77
C THR A 95 3.17 4.66 12.87
N PRO A 96 4.23 4.83 12.05
CA PRO A 96 4.35 6.03 11.24
C PRO A 96 3.13 6.11 10.34
N LYS A 97 2.10 6.84 10.78
CA LYS A 97 0.94 7.24 9.99
C LYS A 97 1.38 8.45 9.18
N THR A 98 2.44 8.30 8.40
CA THR A 98 2.62 9.08 7.18
C THR A 98 1.92 8.35 6.05
N GLU A 99 0.73 7.82 6.31
CA GLU A 99 -0.20 7.53 5.24
C GLU A 99 -0.59 8.90 4.70
N GLN A 100 -0.41 9.13 3.40
CA GLN A 100 -0.84 10.38 2.78
C GLN A 100 -2.36 10.39 2.78
N VAL A 101 -2.94 10.83 3.91
CA VAL A 101 -4.38 10.96 4.07
C VAL A 101 -4.80 12.25 3.40
N GLN A 102 -5.58 12.12 2.33
CA GLN A 102 -6.27 13.25 1.70
C GLN A 102 -7.60 13.46 2.42
N LYS A 103 -7.83 14.67 2.92
CA LYS A 103 -9.02 15.03 3.68
C LYS A 103 -9.91 15.95 2.84
N PHE A 104 -11.18 15.60 2.69
CA PHE A 104 -12.17 16.36 1.94
C PHE A 104 -13.36 16.71 2.82
N GLN A 105 -13.68 18.00 2.94
CA GLN A 105 -14.91 18.45 3.59
C GLN A 105 -16.08 18.28 2.63
N VAL A 106 -17.06 17.46 3.03
CA VAL A 106 -18.23 17.11 2.22
C VAL A 106 -19.47 17.07 3.12
N LEU A 107 -20.66 17.08 2.52
CA LEU A 107 -21.90 16.83 3.27
C LEU A 107 -22.30 15.37 3.10
N TYR A 108 -22.53 14.68 4.20
CA TYR A 108 -22.98 13.30 4.22
C TYR A 108 -24.51 13.24 4.21
N LEU A 109 -25.05 12.60 3.17
CA LEU A 109 -26.50 12.41 3.01
C LEU A 109 -27.00 11.21 3.81
N GLY A 110 -26.15 10.19 3.96
CA GLY A 110 -26.50 8.98 4.70
C GLY A 110 -26.06 7.69 4.01
N MET A 111 -26.65 6.60 4.49
CA MET A 111 -26.43 5.24 4.00
C MET A 111 -27.78 4.63 3.64
N VAL A 112 -27.80 3.88 2.53
CA VAL A 112 -28.94 3.06 2.13
C VAL A 112 -28.47 1.66 1.71
N PRO A 113 -29.11 0.58 2.17
CA PRO A 113 -28.78 -0.77 1.73
C PRO A 113 -29.19 -0.95 0.26
N VAL A 114 -28.35 -1.64 -0.51
CA VAL A 114 -28.56 -1.91 -1.93
C VAL A 114 -28.52 -3.39 -2.26
N ALA A 115 -29.29 -3.79 -3.27
CA ALA A 115 -29.47 -5.19 -3.63
C ALA A 115 -28.28 -5.81 -4.39
N ARG A 116 -27.43 -4.98 -5.03
CA ARG A 116 -26.29 -5.43 -5.84
C ARG A 116 -25.04 -4.61 -5.50
N PRO A 117 -23.85 -5.24 -5.57
CA PRO A 117 -22.59 -4.57 -5.26
C PRO A 117 -22.18 -3.54 -6.33
N ILE A 118 -22.67 -3.68 -7.56
CA ILE A 118 -22.22 -2.92 -8.72
C ILE A 118 -23.43 -2.53 -9.56
N GLY A 119 -23.40 -1.32 -10.12
CA GLY A 119 -24.39 -0.83 -11.07
C GLY A 119 -24.60 0.66 -10.92
N MET A 120 -24.52 1.39 -12.03
CA MET A 120 -24.74 2.84 -12.02
C MET A 120 -26.22 3.19 -11.76
N ASP A 121 -27.13 2.31 -12.19
CA ASP A 121 -28.56 2.35 -11.87
C ASP A 121 -28.82 2.18 -10.37
N ILE A 122 -28.12 1.24 -9.72
CA ILE A 122 -28.20 1.01 -8.28
C ILE A 122 -27.66 2.22 -7.50
N LEU A 123 -26.49 2.72 -7.90
CA LEU A 123 -25.86 3.87 -7.28
C LEU A 123 -26.73 5.13 -7.40
N ASN A 124 -27.26 5.43 -8.59
CA ASN A 124 -28.16 6.57 -8.76
C ASN A 124 -29.50 6.37 -8.04
N GLY A 125 -30.04 5.15 -7.99
CA GLY A 125 -31.24 4.87 -7.21
C GLY A 125 -31.06 5.17 -5.72
N ALA A 126 -29.89 4.83 -5.16
CA ALA A 126 -29.53 5.18 -3.78
C ALA A 126 -29.41 6.70 -3.57
N ILE A 127 -28.78 7.42 -4.50
CA ILE A 127 -28.67 8.88 -4.46
C ILE A 127 -30.04 9.55 -4.52
N ASP A 128 -30.89 9.15 -5.48
CA ASP A 128 -32.23 9.69 -5.66
C ASP A 128 -33.09 9.44 -4.41
N SER A 129 -32.98 8.25 -3.79
CA SER A 129 -33.70 7.92 -2.56
C SER A 129 -33.32 8.83 -1.39
N LEU A 130 -32.03 9.08 -1.17
CA LEU A 130 -31.57 9.90 -0.05
C LEU A 130 -31.89 11.38 -0.27
N MET A 131 -31.71 11.89 -1.49
CA MET A 131 -32.07 13.27 -1.85
C MET A 131 -33.59 13.51 -1.79
N GLY A 132 -34.41 12.50 -2.08
CA GLY A 132 -35.87 12.61 -1.94
C GLY A 132 -36.35 12.57 -0.49
N SER A 133 -35.54 12.07 0.44
CA SER A 133 -35.90 11.86 1.85
C SER A 133 -35.38 12.93 2.82
N SER A 134 -34.43 13.76 2.39
CA SER A 134 -33.76 14.75 3.23
C SER A 134 -33.56 16.07 2.48
N ASN A 135 -33.64 17.18 3.19
CA ASN A 135 -33.29 18.48 2.63
C ASN A 135 -31.79 18.75 2.84
N ARG A 136 -31.26 19.75 2.11
CA ARG A 136 -29.84 20.12 2.19
C ARG A 136 -29.42 20.55 3.61
N GLU A 137 -30.34 21.10 4.40
CA GLU A 137 -30.12 21.49 5.79
C GLU A 137 -29.92 20.29 6.74
N ASP A 138 -30.42 19.11 6.37
CA ASP A 138 -30.33 17.89 7.18
C ASP A 138 -29.01 17.14 6.96
N TRP A 139 -28.26 17.50 5.90
CA TRP A 139 -27.02 16.80 5.54
C TRP A 139 -25.89 17.15 6.50
N THR A 140 -25.21 16.14 7.02
CA THR A 140 -24.21 16.31 8.07
C THR A 140 -22.85 16.69 7.48
N PRO A 141 -22.22 17.81 7.89
CA PRO A 141 -20.84 18.11 7.51
C PRO A 141 -19.87 17.08 8.07
N VAL A 142 -19.08 16.47 7.18
CA VAL A 142 -18.11 15.43 7.53
C VAL A 142 -16.79 15.64 6.81
N ASP A 143 -15.76 15.07 7.40
CA ASP A 143 -14.48 14.86 6.77
C ASP A 143 -14.44 13.46 6.15
N LEU A 144 -14.27 13.42 4.82
CA LEU A 144 -13.98 12.21 4.08
C LEU A 144 -12.47 12.08 3.93
N ASN A 145 -11.88 11.16 4.68
CA ASN A 145 -10.44 10.92 4.69
C ASN A 145 -10.12 9.71 3.81
N VAL A 146 -9.33 9.93 2.76
CA VAL A 146 -8.89 8.91 1.82
C VAL A 146 -7.42 8.61 2.06
N ALA A 147 -7.16 7.43 2.59
CA ALA A 147 -5.84 6.87 2.83
C ALA A 147 -5.52 5.79 1.77
N ASP A 148 -4.36 5.14 1.84
CA ASP A 148 -3.92 4.19 0.80
C ASP A 148 -4.82 2.95 0.72
N ALA A 149 -5.35 2.50 1.86
CA ALA A 149 -6.20 1.30 1.95
C ALA A 149 -7.54 1.49 2.65
N THR A 150 -7.85 2.71 3.09
CA THR A 150 -9.06 3.02 3.87
C THR A 150 -9.66 4.35 3.45
N VAL A 151 -10.99 4.40 3.41
CA VAL A 151 -11.80 5.60 3.28
C VAL A 151 -12.58 5.72 4.59
N THR A 152 -12.40 6.81 5.34
CA THR A 152 -13.12 7.03 6.59
C THR A 152 -13.96 8.29 6.53
N ILE A 153 -15.14 8.24 7.15
CA ILE A 153 -16.05 9.36 7.33
C ILE A 153 -15.99 9.73 8.81
N SER A 154 -15.62 10.97 9.14
CA SER A 154 -15.60 11.47 10.52
C SER A 154 -16.36 12.79 10.64
N LYS A 155 -16.94 13.09 11.80
CA LYS A 155 -17.59 14.40 12.01
C LYS A 155 -16.53 15.51 12.05
N GLU A 156 -16.80 16.63 11.39
CA GLU A 156 -15.87 17.77 11.34
C GLU A 156 -15.59 18.38 12.73
N LYS A 157 -16.59 18.39 13.62
CA LYS A 157 -16.50 19.05 14.94
C LYS A 157 -15.93 18.16 16.06
N ASP A 158 -15.69 16.88 15.79
CA ASP A 158 -15.22 15.91 16.80
C ASP A 158 -14.07 15.10 16.23
N GLU A 159 -12.85 15.62 16.39
CA GLU A 159 -11.61 15.00 15.90
C GLU A 159 -11.34 13.68 16.65
N GLY A 160 -11.99 12.61 16.19
CA GLY A 160 -11.83 11.27 16.74
C GLY A 160 -13.03 10.34 16.48
N GLU A 161 -14.24 10.89 16.30
CA GLU A 161 -15.44 10.09 16.04
C GLU A 161 -15.52 9.69 14.56
N VAL A 162 -15.14 8.45 14.27
CA VAL A 162 -15.30 7.84 12.95
C VAL A 162 -16.73 7.28 12.83
N LEU A 163 -17.51 7.86 11.91
CA LEU A 163 -18.86 7.41 11.60
C LEU A 163 -18.85 6.11 10.80
N VAL A 164 -17.96 6.02 9.82
CA VAL A 164 -17.83 4.87 8.91
C VAL A 164 -16.36 4.67 8.56
N GLU A 165 -15.90 3.43 8.70
CA GLU A 165 -14.62 2.98 8.15
C GLU A 165 -14.88 2.01 6.99
N CYS A 166 -14.52 2.41 5.78
CA CYS A 166 -14.58 1.58 4.59
C CYS A 166 -13.16 1.18 4.18
N ARG A 167 -12.81 -0.10 4.31
CA ARG A 167 -11.55 -0.58 3.71
C ARG A 167 -11.74 -0.73 2.21
N VAL A 168 -10.77 -0.25 1.44
CA VAL A 168 -10.81 -0.26 -0.04
C VAL A 168 -11.07 -1.66 -0.62
N ARG A 169 -10.59 -2.72 0.06
CA ARG A 169 -10.86 -4.12 -0.33
C ARG A 169 -12.34 -4.55 -0.30
N PHE A 170 -13.18 -3.82 0.43
CA PHE A 170 -14.63 -4.04 0.54
C PHE A 170 -15.42 -3.02 -0.29
N LEU A 171 -14.76 -2.00 -0.84
CA LEU A 171 -15.39 -1.09 -1.79
C LEU A 171 -15.60 -1.84 -3.11
N SER A 172 -16.86 -2.11 -3.41
CA SER A 172 -17.27 -2.92 -4.56
C SER A 172 -17.57 -2.08 -5.80
N PHE A 173 -18.06 -0.86 -5.59
CA PHE A 173 -18.35 0.09 -6.66
C PHE A 173 -18.29 1.54 -6.14
N MET A 174 -18.01 2.49 -7.02
CA MET A 174 -18.03 3.92 -6.73
C MET A 174 -18.38 4.70 -7.99
N GLY A 175 -18.92 5.90 -7.83
CA GLY A 175 -19.24 6.77 -8.96
C GLY A 175 -19.73 8.15 -8.55
N VAL A 176 -19.66 9.06 -9.52
CA VAL A 176 -20.33 10.36 -9.48
C VAL A 176 -21.73 10.19 -10.05
N GLY A 177 -22.76 10.63 -9.34
CA GLY A 177 -24.16 10.50 -9.78
C GLY A 177 -24.49 11.34 -11.01
N ARG A 178 -25.79 11.42 -11.37
CA ARG A 178 -26.24 12.27 -12.49
C ARG A 178 -25.89 13.76 -12.29
N ASN A 179 -25.80 14.19 -11.03
CA ASN A 179 -25.33 15.51 -10.64
C ASN A 179 -23.84 15.44 -10.30
N VAL A 180 -23.04 16.34 -10.87
CA VAL A 180 -21.58 16.41 -10.68
C VAL A 180 -21.16 16.64 -9.23
N HIS A 181 -22.04 17.13 -8.37
CA HIS A 181 -21.77 17.33 -6.93
C HIS A 181 -22.00 16.05 -6.11
N THR A 182 -22.70 15.06 -6.66
CA THR A 182 -23.03 13.83 -5.93
C THR A 182 -21.96 12.77 -6.13
N PHE A 183 -21.42 12.28 -5.03
CA PHE A 183 -20.49 11.15 -5.01
C PHE A 183 -21.08 10.02 -4.16
N ALA A 184 -20.89 8.77 -4.59
CA ALA A 184 -21.29 7.63 -3.78
C ALA A 184 -20.34 6.44 -3.97
N PHE A 185 -20.27 5.60 -2.96
CA PHE A 185 -19.63 4.29 -3.06
C PHE A 185 -20.46 3.21 -2.37
N ILE A 186 -20.33 1.99 -2.88
CA ILE A 186 -20.98 0.79 -2.38
C ILE A 186 -19.92 -0.09 -1.71
N MET A 187 -20.11 -0.38 -0.44
CA MET A 187 -19.25 -1.29 0.31
C MET A 187 -19.96 -2.60 0.66
N ASP A 188 -19.21 -3.69 0.66
CA ASP A 188 -19.65 -4.99 1.16
C ASP A 188 -19.65 -4.98 2.69
N ALA A 189 -20.84 -5.00 3.29
CA ALA A 189 -21.05 -5.08 4.73
C ALA A 189 -21.00 -6.53 5.25
N GLY A 190 -20.76 -7.50 4.37
CA GLY A 190 -20.76 -8.93 4.65
C GLY A 190 -22.13 -9.58 4.45
N SER A 191 -22.17 -10.91 4.44
CA SER A 191 -23.41 -11.70 4.31
C SER A 191 -24.28 -11.33 3.10
N HIS A 192 -23.66 -10.99 1.97
CA HIS A 192 -24.35 -10.51 0.75
C HIS A 192 -25.18 -9.22 0.96
N ARG A 193 -24.83 -8.42 1.97
CA ARG A 193 -25.40 -7.09 2.18
C ARG A 193 -24.43 -6.03 1.70
N PHE A 194 -24.97 -5.03 1.00
CA PHE A 194 -24.20 -3.94 0.45
C PHE A 194 -24.80 -2.63 0.92
N ASP A 195 -23.95 -1.74 1.40
CA ASP A 195 -24.36 -0.42 1.90
C ASP A 195 -23.79 0.65 0.96
N CYS A 196 -24.67 1.52 0.47
CA CYS A 196 -24.29 2.65 -0.39
C CYS A 196 -24.24 3.92 0.45
N HIS A 197 -23.08 4.57 0.48
CA HIS A 197 -22.85 5.83 1.18
C HIS A 197 -22.83 6.97 0.19
N VAL A 198 -23.59 8.04 0.47
CA VAL A 198 -23.78 9.16 -0.46
C VAL A 198 -23.32 10.48 0.15
N PHE A 199 -22.65 11.28 -0.67
CA PHE A 199 -22.04 12.54 -0.31
C PHE A 199 -22.38 13.63 -1.32
N TRP A 200 -22.41 14.87 -0.83
CA TRP A 200 -22.42 16.08 -1.65
C TRP A 200 -21.09 16.81 -1.51
N CYS A 201 -20.46 17.07 -2.65
CA CYS A 201 -19.12 17.64 -2.76
C CYS A 201 -19.19 19.01 -3.44
N GLU A 202 -18.50 20.00 -2.86
CA GLU A 202 -18.31 21.32 -3.44
C GLU A 202 -16.84 21.51 -3.86
N PRO A 203 -16.54 22.11 -5.03
CA PRO A 203 -17.48 22.57 -6.06
C PRO A 203 -18.02 21.44 -6.96
N ASN A 204 -17.49 20.22 -6.84
CA ASN A 204 -17.98 18.99 -7.49
C ASN A 204 -17.28 17.77 -6.89
N ALA A 205 -17.71 16.57 -7.27
CA ALA A 205 -17.18 15.29 -6.82
C ALA A 205 -15.87 14.85 -7.52
N GLY A 206 -15.29 15.66 -8.41
CA GLY A 206 -14.13 15.30 -9.22
C GLY A 206 -12.93 14.85 -8.37
N HIS A 207 -12.44 15.73 -7.51
CA HIS A 207 -11.27 15.45 -6.66
C HIS A 207 -11.50 14.26 -5.71
N VAL A 208 -12.71 14.14 -5.15
CA VAL A 208 -13.08 13.03 -4.26
C VAL A 208 -13.06 11.71 -5.03
N SER A 209 -13.70 11.67 -6.20
CA SER A 209 -13.73 10.47 -7.04
C SER A 209 -12.33 10.06 -7.51
N GLU A 210 -11.48 11.02 -7.87
CA GLU A 210 -10.10 10.76 -8.26
C GLU A 210 -9.28 10.16 -7.10
N ALA A 211 -9.38 10.74 -5.91
CA ALA A 211 -8.65 10.27 -4.74
C ALA A 211 -9.05 8.84 -4.34
N VAL A 212 -10.36 8.55 -4.28
CA VAL A 212 -10.86 7.20 -3.94
C VAL A 212 -10.49 6.20 -5.03
N GLN A 213 -10.56 6.59 -6.32
CA GLN A 213 -10.13 5.74 -7.43
C GLN A 213 -8.64 5.43 -7.35
N ALA A 214 -7.79 6.42 -7.05
CA ALA A 214 -6.36 6.23 -6.89
C ALA A 214 -6.03 5.24 -5.75
N ALA A 215 -6.72 5.34 -4.61
CA ALA A 215 -6.60 4.39 -3.51
C ALA A 215 -6.99 2.96 -3.93
N CYS A 216 -8.10 2.82 -4.66
CA CYS A 216 -8.54 1.53 -5.23
C CYS A 216 -7.49 0.92 -6.16
N MET A 217 -6.93 1.72 -7.07
CA MET A 217 -5.91 1.26 -8.02
C MET A 217 -4.61 0.83 -7.32
N LYS A 218 -4.13 1.57 -6.32
CA LYS A 218 -2.94 1.19 -5.55
C LYS A 218 -3.15 -0.13 -4.80
N CYS A 219 -4.31 -0.32 -4.17
CA CYS A 219 -4.64 -1.55 -3.45
C CYS A 219 -4.72 -2.78 -4.36
N LEU A 220 -5.20 -2.62 -5.59
CA LEU A 220 -5.25 -3.72 -6.57
C LEU A 220 -3.85 -4.13 -7.05
N VAL A 221 -2.93 -3.18 -7.22
CA VAL A 221 -1.56 -3.41 -7.70
C VAL A 221 -0.64 -4.01 -6.63
N ALA A 222 -0.92 -3.78 -5.35
CA ALA A 222 -0.17 -4.37 -4.23
C ALA A 222 -0.44 -5.88 -4.03
N ARG A 223 -1.37 -6.46 -4.80
CA ARG A 223 -1.66 -7.90 -4.78
C ARG A 223 -0.73 -8.62 -5.77
N PRO A 224 0.07 -9.63 -5.36
CA PRO A 224 0.71 -10.52 -6.33
C PRO A 224 -0.39 -11.18 -7.17
N PRO A 225 -0.19 -11.39 -8.49
CA PRO A 225 -1.25 -11.87 -9.36
C PRO A 225 -1.86 -13.14 -8.77
N SER A 226 -3.12 -13.03 -8.35
CA SER A 226 -3.87 -14.19 -7.89
C SER A 226 -3.96 -15.15 -9.06
N GLN A 227 -3.30 -16.30 -8.92
CA GLN A 227 -3.44 -17.43 -9.81
C GLN A 227 -4.94 -17.65 -10.04
N ARG A 228 -5.35 -17.54 -11.31
CA ARG A 228 -6.69 -17.90 -11.74
C ARG A 228 -6.97 -19.32 -11.24
N ALA A 229 -7.94 -19.47 -10.38
CA ALA A 229 -8.63 -20.74 -10.21
C ALA A 229 -9.38 -21.02 -11.52
N CYS A 230 -8.79 -21.84 -12.39
CA CYS A 230 -9.52 -22.63 -13.37
C CYS A 230 -8.92 -24.04 -13.41
N SER A 231 -9.79 -24.99 -13.14
CA SER A 231 -9.68 -26.43 -13.25
C SER A 231 -9.04 -26.93 -14.54
N SER A 232 -8.10 -27.86 -14.42
CA SER A 232 -8.11 -29.21 -15.04
C SER A 232 -6.70 -29.81 -14.98
N SER A 233 -6.58 -30.99 -14.39
CA SER A 233 -5.38 -31.83 -14.45
C SER A 233 -5.23 -32.49 -15.83
N PRO A 234 -3.99 -32.65 -16.31
CA PRO A 234 -3.57 -33.92 -16.91
C PRO A 234 -2.16 -34.37 -16.45
N PRO A 235 -1.74 -35.61 -16.77
CA PRO A 235 -0.93 -36.44 -15.87
C PRO A 235 0.59 -36.23 -15.99
N GLY A 236 1.30 -36.84 -15.06
CA GLY A 236 2.73 -36.67 -14.84
C GLY A 236 3.62 -37.18 -15.96
N ASP A 237 4.80 -36.57 -16.06
CA ASP A 237 6.05 -37.27 -15.75
C ASP A 237 7.23 -36.30 -15.65
N SER A 238 7.89 -36.36 -14.49
CA SER A 238 9.35 -36.35 -14.31
C SER A 238 10.27 -35.16 -14.70
N VAL A 239 11.21 -34.97 -13.77
CA VAL A 239 12.56 -34.39 -13.86
C VAL A 239 12.76 -32.90 -13.57
N SER A 240 13.24 -32.71 -12.34
CA SER A 240 14.01 -31.59 -11.79
C SER A 240 15.10 -31.03 -12.72
N ARG A 241 15.08 -29.71 -12.99
CA ARG A 241 16.29 -28.91 -13.24
C ARG A 241 16.15 -27.52 -12.62
N ARG A 242 17.27 -27.05 -12.10
CA ARG A 242 17.49 -25.93 -11.18
C ARG A 242 18.10 -24.72 -11.94
N VAL A 243 17.89 -23.50 -11.41
CA VAL A 243 18.63 -22.21 -11.66
C VAL A 243 18.34 -21.58 -13.05
N SER A 244 18.09 -20.28 -13.27
CA SER A 244 18.70 -19.05 -12.71
C SER A 244 17.82 -17.81 -12.87
N THR A 245 18.14 -16.82 -12.04
CA THR A 245 17.90 -15.38 -12.13
C THR A 245 18.13 -14.76 -13.52
N SER A 246 17.25 -13.85 -13.97
CA SER A 246 17.70 -12.62 -14.64
C SER A 246 16.66 -11.51 -14.64
N VAL A 247 17.11 -10.32 -14.24
CA VAL A 247 16.43 -9.03 -14.29
C VAL A 247 16.59 -8.48 -15.70
N LYS A 248 15.49 -8.08 -16.36
CA LYS A 248 15.30 -6.77 -17.04
C LYS A 248 14.11 -6.80 -18.01
N ARG A 249 13.11 -5.99 -17.65
CA ARG A 249 12.21 -5.28 -18.57
C ARG A 249 13.05 -4.40 -19.51
N GLY A 250 12.71 -4.36 -20.79
CA GLY A 250 13.30 -3.39 -21.72
C GLY A 250 12.80 -3.54 -23.15
N MET A 251 11.60 -3.01 -23.41
CA MET A 251 11.15 -2.46 -24.70
C MET A 251 10.85 -3.44 -25.86
N LEU A 252 9.60 -3.92 -25.89
CA LEU A 252 8.92 -4.31 -27.13
C LEU A 252 7.56 -3.61 -27.15
N SER A 253 7.44 -2.56 -27.94
CA SER A 253 6.25 -2.29 -28.76
C SER A 253 6.47 -1.03 -29.60
N LEU A 254 5.86 -1.04 -30.79
CA LEU A 254 5.77 0.02 -31.80
C LEU A 254 7.03 0.04 -32.69
N ILE A 255 7.01 -0.39 -33.95
CA ILE A 255 6.01 -0.09 -34.98
C ILE A 255 5.93 -1.28 -35.95
N ASP A 256 4.72 -1.82 -36.11
CA ASP A 256 4.28 -2.58 -37.27
C ASP A 256 3.46 -1.62 -38.14
N THR A 257 3.93 -1.32 -39.35
CA THR A 257 3.13 -1.12 -40.57
C THR A 257 4.06 -0.73 -41.71
N LEU A 258 4.24 -1.61 -42.70
CA LEU A 258 3.91 -1.39 -44.12
C LEU A 258 4.66 -2.38 -45.03
N LYS A 259 3.93 -3.45 -45.36
CA LYS A 259 3.81 -4.13 -46.65
C LYS A 259 4.91 -3.94 -47.73
N GLN A 260 5.33 -5.12 -48.20
CA GLN A 260 5.59 -5.50 -49.60
C GLN A 260 6.90 -5.00 -50.27
N LYS A 261 7.84 -5.94 -50.47
CA LYS A 261 8.23 -6.39 -51.81
C LYS A 261 8.97 -7.73 -51.78
N ARG A 262 8.73 -8.54 -52.81
CA ARG A 262 9.19 -9.92 -53.06
C ARG A 262 10.73 -10.04 -53.17
N PRO A 263 11.30 -11.23 -52.96
CA PRO A 263 12.71 -11.50 -53.24
C PRO A 263 12.95 -11.60 -54.75
N VAL A 264 14.06 -11.03 -55.23
CA VAL A 264 14.62 -11.29 -56.56
C VAL A 264 15.99 -11.92 -56.39
N THR A 265 16.17 -12.94 -57.22
CA THR A 265 17.17 -14.00 -57.32
C THR A 265 18.58 -13.52 -57.69
N GLU A 266 19.57 -14.26 -57.17
CA GLU A 266 20.94 -14.60 -57.64
C GLU A 266 21.82 -13.63 -58.47
N LEU A 267 23.10 -13.60 -58.06
CA LEU A 267 24.33 -13.25 -58.82
C LEU A 267 24.44 -14.01 -60.18
N PRO A 268 25.39 -13.71 -61.12
CA PRO A 268 26.70 -13.04 -60.93
C PRO A 268 27.17 -12.06 -62.05
N GLN A 269 28.17 -11.23 -61.73
CA GLN A 269 29.44 -11.08 -62.46
C GLN A 269 30.44 -10.24 -61.66
#